data_AF-A0A6B2G835-F1
#
_entry.id   AF-A0A6B2G835-F1
#
_cell.length_a   1.000
_cell.length_b   1.000
_cell.length_c   1.000
_cell.angle_alpha   90.00
_cell.angle_beta   90.00
_cell.angle_gamma   90.00
#
_symmetry.space_group_name_H-M   'P 1'
#
loop_
_entity.id
_entity.type
_entity.pdbx_description
1 polymer ?
#
loop_
_entity_poly.entity_id
_entity_poly.type
_entity_poly.pdbx_seq_one_letter_code
_entity_poly.pdbx_strand_id
1 'polypeptide(L)'
;MLVIATIFFLTLNGFSQLRIELPHLNQEWLDHKSRYGLKFSEDEDNHRKSLFEKNLRFIINTNSQNKNLTLKMNKFGHLEKQEMPGFINLQRKLNLDEDEDEMPIFVGEEIPLDFDWTKSGVVSPVENQLNCGSCYAFSAIGAIESQFAIQTGILPSLSKQEIVDCSREYGNYACFGGY
;
A
#
# COMPACT_ATOMS: atom_id res chain seq x y z
N MET A 1 -15.27 53.50 -8.18
CA MET A 1 -13.91 53.23 -7.62
C MET A 1 -13.88 52.13 -6.56
N LEU A 2 -14.97 51.79 -5.86
CA LEU A 2 -14.96 50.70 -4.86
C LEU A 2 -14.97 49.28 -5.45
N VAL A 3 -15.60 49.07 -6.61
CA VAL A 3 -15.72 47.72 -7.23
C VAL A 3 -14.41 47.22 -7.85
N ILE A 4 -13.55 48.12 -8.32
CA ILE A 4 -12.24 47.75 -8.89
C ILE A 4 -11.26 47.36 -7.78
N ALA A 5 -11.33 48.05 -6.63
CA ALA A 5 -10.50 47.74 -5.47
C ALA A 5 -10.82 46.35 -4.87
N THR A 6 -12.09 45.98 -4.76
CA THR A 6 -12.49 44.67 -4.22
C THR A 6 -12.08 43.51 -5.12
N ILE A 7 -12.15 43.67 -6.45
CA ILE A 7 -11.63 42.67 -7.40
C ILE A 7 -10.11 42.54 -7.28
N PHE A 8 -9.39 43.65 -7.13
CA PHE A 8 -7.93 43.66 -6.97
C PHE A 8 -7.49 42.97 -5.65
N PHE A 9 -8.21 43.20 -4.55
CA PHE A 9 -7.95 42.53 -3.26
C PHE A 9 -8.26 41.03 -3.28
N LEU A 10 -9.30 40.60 -4.00
CA LEU A 10 -9.59 39.17 -4.18
C LEU A 10 -8.53 38.48 -5.05
N THR A 11 -8.01 39.15 -6.08
CA THR A 11 -6.92 38.58 -6.91
C THR A 11 -5.56 38.53 -6.19
N LEU A 12 -5.23 39.50 -5.35
CA LEU A 12 -3.94 39.54 -4.62
C LEU A 12 -3.84 38.45 -3.55
N ASN A 13 -4.94 38.15 -2.84
CA ASN A 13 -4.97 37.07 -1.84
C ASN A 13 -4.93 35.68 -2.49
N GLY A 14 -5.62 35.48 -3.62
CA GLY A 14 -5.56 34.23 -4.38
C GLY A 14 -4.17 33.96 -4.97
N PHE A 15 -3.51 34.98 -5.52
CA PHE A 15 -2.14 34.85 -6.04
C PHE A 15 -1.10 34.59 -4.95
N SER A 16 -1.28 35.16 -3.76
CA SER A 16 -0.36 34.98 -2.63
C SER A 16 -0.47 33.58 -2.02
N GLN A 17 -1.68 33.00 -1.92
CA GLN A 17 -1.88 31.62 -1.47
C GLN A 17 -1.29 30.61 -2.46
N LEU A 18 -1.56 30.75 -3.78
CA LEU A 18 -0.96 29.91 -4.82
C LEU A 18 0.58 29.91 -4.81
N ARG A 19 1.19 31.07 -4.48
CA ARG A 19 2.65 31.24 -4.45
C ARG A 19 3.30 30.69 -3.17
N ILE A 20 2.55 30.48 -2.08
CA ILE A 20 3.04 29.85 -0.85
C ILE A 20 2.83 28.33 -0.87
N GLU A 21 1.79 27.84 -1.56
CA GLU A 21 1.57 26.40 -1.79
C GLU A 21 2.64 25.77 -2.71
N LEU A 22 3.10 26.49 -3.74
CA LEU A 22 4.07 25.97 -4.72
C LEU A 22 5.47 25.63 -4.12
N PRO A 23 6.08 26.49 -3.28
CA PRO A 23 7.35 26.21 -2.62
C PRO A 23 7.28 25.04 -1.63
N HIS A 24 6.17 24.93 -0.88
CA HIS A 24 5.95 23.82 0.04
C HIS A 24 5.84 22.49 -0.71
N LEU A 25 5.08 22.46 -1.80
CA LEU A 25 4.96 21.29 -2.67
C LEU A 25 6.30 20.86 -3.28
N ASN A 26 7.14 21.83 -3.68
CA ASN A 26 8.48 21.54 -4.19
C ASN A 26 9.34 20.84 -3.13
N GLN A 27 9.29 21.32 -1.89
CA GLN A 27 10.04 20.69 -0.79
C GLN A 27 9.51 19.28 -0.50
N GLU A 28 8.18 19.09 -0.42
CA GLU A 28 7.58 17.77 -0.21
C GLU A 28 8.00 16.77 -1.30
N TRP A 29 8.07 17.20 -2.56
CA TRP A 29 8.56 16.35 -3.65
C TRP A 29 10.03 15.96 -3.48
N LEU A 30 10.89 16.91 -3.13
CA LEU A 30 12.32 16.64 -2.89
C LEU A 30 12.52 15.70 -1.70
N ASP A 31 11.77 15.89 -0.61
CA ASP A 31 11.80 15.04 0.56
C ASP A 31 11.31 13.62 0.23
N HIS A 32 10.26 13.49 -0.58
CA HIS A 32 9.75 12.21 -1.06
C HIS A 32 10.80 11.47 -1.91
N LYS A 33 11.45 12.16 -2.85
CA LYS A 33 12.55 11.58 -3.63
C LYS A 33 13.71 11.13 -2.76
N SER A 34 14.12 11.97 -1.80
CA SER A 34 15.19 11.67 -0.85
C SER A 34 14.87 10.43 0.00
N ARG A 35 13.66 10.39 0.58
CA ARG A 35 13.20 9.29 1.43
C ARG A 35 13.21 7.93 0.73
N TYR A 36 12.86 7.90 -0.56
CA TYR A 36 12.74 6.66 -1.33
C TYR A 36 13.86 6.45 -2.35
N GLY A 37 14.92 7.27 -2.31
CA GLY A 37 16.08 7.15 -3.20
C GLY A 37 15.75 7.30 -4.69
N LEU A 38 14.73 8.10 -5.02
CA LEU A 38 14.22 8.22 -6.39
C LEU A 38 15.13 9.12 -7.24
N LYS A 39 15.42 8.69 -8.47
CA LYS A 39 16.21 9.41 -9.46
C LYS A 39 15.54 9.30 -10.81
N PHE A 40 15.29 10.43 -11.46
CA PHE A 40 14.60 10.53 -12.74
C PHE A 40 15.38 11.45 -13.68
N SER A 41 15.16 11.29 -14.99
CA SER A 41 15.53 12.32 -15.97
C SER A 41 14.71 13.59 -15.73
N GLU A 42 15.09 14.73 -16.31
CA GLU A 42 14.36 16.00 -16.11
C GLU A 42 12.89 15.90 -16.56
N ASP A 43 12.66 15.33 -17.74
CA ASP A 43 11.31 15.12 -18.29
C ASP A 43 10.48 14.18 -17.41
N GLU A 44 11.09 13.08 -16.95
CA GLU A 44 10.42 12.13 -16.07
C GLU A 44 10.15 12.75 -14.69
N ASP A 45 11.08 13.54 -14.12
CA ASP A 45 10.90 14.17 -12.81
C ASP A 45 9.67 15.09 -12.80
N ASN A 46 9.48 15.88 -13.86
CA ASN A 46 8.31 16.73 -14.03
C ASN A 46 7.02 15.91 -14.10
N HIS A 47 7.02 14.82 -14.85
CA HIS A 47 5.87 13.91 -14.92
C HIS A 47 5.56 13.26 -13.56
N ARG A 48 6.56 12.69 -12.89
CA ARG A 48 6.44 12.03 -11.57
C ARG A 48 5.99 12.99 -10.49
N LYS A 49 6.48 14.23 -10.51
CA LYS A 49 6.03 15.29 -9.63
C LYS A 49 4.56 15.64 -9.83
N SER A 50 4.07 15.66 -11.07
CA SER A 50 2.66 15.91 -11.35
C SER A 50 1.75 14.80 -10.80
N LEU A 51 2.19 13.54 -10.86
CA LEU A 51 1.50 12.40 -10.25
C LEU A 51 1.54 12.50 -8.72
N PHE A 52 2.68 12.86 -8.14
CA PHE A 52 2.83 13.12 -6.71
C PHE A 52 1.85 14.18 -6.21
N GLU A 53 1.76 15.32 -6.91
CA GLU A 53 0.84 16.39 -6.57
C GLU A 53 -0.62 15.94 -6.65
N LYS A 54 -0.98 15.21 -7.72
CA LYS A 54 -2.32 14.64 -7.89
C LYS A 54 -2.70 13.72 -6.71
N ASN A 55 -1.79 12.85 -6.31
CA ASN A 55 -1.99 11.93 -5.18
C ASN A 55 -2.01 12.65 -3.83
N LEU A 56 -1.21 13.71 -3.65
CA LEU A 56 -1.24 14.55 -2.45
C LEU A 56 -2.58 15.27 -2.30
N ARG A 57 -3.12 15.85 -3.38
CA ARG A 57 -4.46 16.45 -3.38
C ARG A 57 -5.54 15.42 -3.04
N PHE A 58 -5.43 14.19 -3.56
CA PHE A 58 -6.34 13.10 -3.20
C PHE A 58 -6.29 12.76 -1.70
N ILE A 59 -5.10 12.71 -1.11
CA ILE A 59 -4.90 12.49 0.33
C ILE A 59 -5.56 13.61 1.15
N ILE A 60 -5.25 14.87 0.85
CA ILE A 60 -5.79 16.03 1.58
C ILE A 60 -7.31 16.06 1.50
N ASN A 61 -7.87 15.89 0.30
CA ASN A 61 -9.32 15.90 0.08
C ASN A 61 -10.04 14.73 0.75
N THR A 62 -9.40 13.57 0.88
CA THR A 62 -9.99 12.41 1.56
C THR A 62 -9.97 12.62 3.08
N ASN A 63 -8.86 13.13 3.61
CA ASN A 63 -8.70 13.36 5.05
C ASN A 63 -9.60 14.48 5.56
N SER A 64 -9.88 15.51 4.75
CA SER A 64 -10.80 16.60 5.12
C SER A 64 -12.26 16.16 5.26
N GLN A 65 -12.62 15.01 4.70
CA GLN A 65 -13.98 14.45 4.79
C GLN A 65 -14.26 13.73 6.13
N ASN A 66 -13.29 13.69 7.06
CA ASN A 66 -13.43 13.05 8.38
C ASN A 66 -14.04 11.64 8.33
N LYS A 67 -13.56 10.83 7.39
CA LYS A 67 -13.92 9.40 7.30
C LYS A 67 -13.23 8.62 8.42
N ASN A 68 -13.68 7.40 8.68
CA ASN A 68 -13.03 6.45 9.61
C ASN A 68 -11.66 5.93 9.13
N LEU A 69 -11.01 6.63 8.19
CA LEU A 69 -9.70 6.31 7.65
C LEU A 69 -8.93 7.60 7.36
N THR A 70 -7.62 7.54 7.57
CA THR A 70 -6.70 8.64 7.23
C THR A 70 -5.67 8.13 6.24
N LEU A 71 -5.50 8.85 5.14
CA LEU A 71 -4.48 8.58 4.14
C LEU A 71 -3.19 9.34 4.44
N LYS A 72 -2.07 8.78 4.02
CA LYS A 72 -0.76 9.42 4.10
C LYS A 72 0.06 9.09 2.85
N MET A 73 0.89 10.05 2.43
CA MET A 73 1.83 9.84 1.35
C MET A 73 2.80 8.69 1.69
N ASN A 74 3.01 7.78 0.74
CA ASN A 74 3.89 6.62 0.88
C ASN A 74 4.73 6.42 -0.39
N LYS A 75 5.52 5.33 -0.46
CA LYS A 75 6.46 5.06 -1.58
C LYS A 75 5.81 5.10 -2.97
N PHE A 76 4.50 4.84 -3.06
CA PHE A 76 3.76 4.80 -4.33
C PHE A 76 3.23 6.15 -4.78
N GLY A 77 3.47 7.23 -4.01
CA GLY A 77 2.92 8.56 -4.28
C GLY A 77 3.20 9.14 -5.65
N HIS A 78 4.28 8.70 -6.30
CA HIS A 78 4.73 9.17 -7.62
C HIS A 78 4.32 8.27 -8.78
N LEU A 79 3.55 7.21 -8.50
CA LEU A 79 3.09 6.25 -9.49
C LEU A 79 1.65 6.54 -9.91
N GLU A 80 1.34 6.22 -11.16
CA GLU A 80 0.00 6.11 -11.65
C GLU A 80 -0.60 4.73 -11.33
N LYS A 81 -1.93 4.64 -11.21
CA LYS A 81 -2.65 3.39 -10.93
C LYS A 81 -2.26 2.24 -11.88
N GLN A 82 -1.95 2.56 -13.13
CA GLN A 82 -1.57 1.60 -14.17
C GLN A 82 -0.14 1.05 -14.00
N GLU A 83 0.68 1.66 -13.15
CA GLU A 83 2.02 1.19 -12.80
C GLU A 83 2.02 0.28 -11.56
N MET A 84 0.88 0.25 -10.85
CA MET A 84 0.62 -0.65 -9.72
C MET A 84 0.52 -2.17 -10.06
N PRO A 85 0.17 -2.64 -11.29
CA PRO A 85 -0.03 -4.06 -11.59
C PRO A 85 1.18 -4.96 -11.32
N GLY A 86 2.42 -4.45 -11.35
CA GLY A 86 3.60 -5.23 -10.95
C GLY A 86 3.60 -5.66 -9.47
N PHE A 87 2.76 -5.03 -8.65
CA PHE A 87 2.69 -5.23 -7.19
C PHE A 87 1.45 -6.05 -6.76
N ILE A 88 0.39 -6.06 -7.56
CA ILE A 88 -0.95 -6.54 -7.14
C ILE A 88 -1.62 -7.45 -8.19
N ASN A 89 -0.88 -7.90 -9.21
CA ASN A 89 -1.46 -8.77 -10.24
C ASN A 89 -1.84 -10.14 -9.66
N LEU A 90 -3.15 -10.37 -9.58
CA LEU A 90 -3.75 -11.70 -9.51
C LEU A 90 -4.21 -12.03 -10.94
N GLN A 91 -3.33 -12.62 -11.75
CA GLN A 91 -3.65 -12.89 -13.17
C GLN A 91 -4.69 -14.00 -13.37
N ARG A 92 -5.09 -14.73 -12.32
CA ARG A 92 -6.12 -15.77 -12.40
C ARG A 92 -7.41 -15.29 -11.77
N LYS A 93 -8.53 -15.46 -12.48
CA LYS A 93 -9.81 -15.65 -11.79
C LYS A 93 -9.64 -16.91 -10.95
N LEU A 94 -9.85 -16.80 -9.63
CA LEU A 94 -10.17 -17.98 -8.86
C LEU A 94 -11.44 -18.55 -9.49
N ASN A 95 -11.32 -19.69 -10.16
CA ASN A 95 -12.45 -20.61 -10.21
C ASN A 95 -12.55 -21.12 -8.78
N LEU A 96 -13.29 -20.39 -7.95
CA LEU A 96 -13.87 -20.96 -6.75
C LEU A 96 -14.93 -21.94 -7.27
N ASP A 97 -14.47 -23.05 -7.85
CA ASP A 97 -15.32 -24.22 -7.86
C ASP A 97 -15.59 -24.47 -6.37
N GLU A 98 -16.86 -24.44 -6.00
CA GLU A 98 -17.35 -24.78 -4.67
C GLU A 98 -16.98 -26.25 -4.43
N ASP A 99 -15.70 -26.53 -4.20
CA ASP A 99 -15.32 -27.71 -3.48
C ASP A 99 -16.01 -27.55 -2.12
N GLU A 100 -17.03 -28.38 -1.89
CA GLU A 100 -17.69 -28.63 -0.61
C GLU A 100 -16.67 -29.19 0.41
N ASP A 101 -15.49 -28.59 0.52
CA ASP A 101 -14.62 -28.79 1.66
C ASP A 101 -15.41 -28.25 2.85
N GLU A 102 -15.94 -29.19 3.63
CA GLU A 102 -16.72 -28.97 4.84
C GLU A 102 -16.17 -27.75 5.56
N MET A 103 -16.95 -26.65 5.57
CA MET A 103 -16.60 -25.49 6.38
C MET A 103 -16.24 -26.03 7.77
N PRO A 104 -15.04 -25.74 8.29
CA PRO A 104 -14.58 -26.37 9.52
C PRO A 104 -15.66 -26.18 10.57
N ILE A 105 -16.20 -27.30 11.05
CA ILE A 105 -17.24 -27.30 12.07
C ILE A 105 -16.67 -26.51 13.24
N PHE A 106 -17.33 -25.40 13.57
CA PHE A 106 -16.94 -24.58 14.70
C PHE A 106 -17.25 -25.36 15.98
N VAL A 107 -16.24 -26.04 16.53
CA VAL A 107 -16.35 -26.78 17.79
C VAL A 107 -15.57 -26.02 18.87
N GLY A 108 -16.18 -25.00 19.49
CA GLY A 108 -15.63 -24.39 20.72
C GLY A 108 -16.05 -22.96 21.04
N GLU A 109 -16.35 -22.72 22.32
CA GLU A 109 -16.41 -21.50 23.18
C GLU A 109 -16.73 -20.09 22.61
N GLU A 110 -17.12 -19.19 23.53
CA GLU A 110 -17.36 -17.76 23.24
C GLU A 110 -16.11 -17.10 22.64
N ILE A 111 -16.24 -16.58 21.41
CA ILE A 111 -15.20 -15.80 20.76
C ILE A 111 -15.12 -14.43 21.44
N PRO A 112 -13.92 -13.96 21.86
CA PRO A 112 -13.78 -12.64 22.44
C PRO A 112 -14.13 -11.53 21.42
N LEU A 113 -14.68 -10.42 21.92
CA LEU A 113 -15.04 -9.26 21.10
C LEU A 113 -13.82 -8.55 20.48
N ASP A 114 -12.65 -8.68 21.10
CA ASP A 114 -11.39 -8.11 20.64
C ASP A 114 -10.26 -9.13 20.82
N PHE A 115 -9.54 -9.41 19.74
CA PHE A 115 -8.45 -10.38 19.73
C PHE A 115 -7.37 -9.98 18.73
N ASP A 116 -6.11 -10.05 19.15
CA ASP A 116 -4.97 -9.59 18.36
C ASP A 116 -3.76 -10.52 18.57
N TRP A 117 -3.50 -11.37 17.57
CA TRP A 117 -2.37 -12.31 17.55
C TRP A 117 -1.00 -11.61 17.65
N THR A 118 -0.88 -10.34 17.25
CA THR A 118 0.39 -9.62 17.31
C THR A 118 0.87 -9.41 18.74
N LYS A 119 -0.06 -9.40 19.71
CA LYS A 119 0.24 -9.31 21.15
C LYS A 119 0.74 -10.62 21.75
N SER A 120 0.66 -11.73 21.00
CA SER A 120 1.01 -13.07 21.47
C SER A 120 2.42 -13.52 21.06
N GLY A 121 3.17 -12.69 20.32
CA GLY A 121 4.52 -13.05 19.86
C GLY A 121 4.55 -14.12 18.76
N VAL A 122 3.41 -14.40 18.12
CA VAL A 122 3.27 -15.42 17.07
C VAL A 122 3.17 -14.82 15.66
N VAL A 123 3.29 -13.50 15.52
CA VAL A 123 3.20 -12.81 14.23
C VAL A 123 4.59 -12.29 13.86
N SER A 124 5.07 -12.66 12.68
CA SER A 124 6.34 -12.19 12.14
C SER A 124 6.34 -10.66 11.93
N PRO A 125 7.51 -10.01 11.94
CA PRO A 125 7.61 -8.60 11.54
C PRO A 125 7.08 -8.35 10.12
N VAL A 126 6.66 -7.11 9.87
CA VAL A 126 6.22 -6.69 8.53
C VAL A 126 7.42 -6.71 7.56
N GLU A 127 7.23 -7.36 6.42
CA GLU A 127 8.23 -7.44 5.35
C GLU A 127 7.74 -6.70 4.08
N ASN A 128 8.56 -6.69 3.01
CA ASN A 128 8.28 -5.95 1.78
C ASN A 128 8.55 -6.83 0.54
N GLN A 129 7.50 -7.12 -0.22
CA GLN A 129 7.55 -7.90 -1.48
C GLN A 129 8.27 -7.18 -2.64
N LEU A 130 8.71 -5.93 -2.45
CA LEU A 130 9.37 -5.12 -3.47
C LEU A 130 8.48 -4.95 -4.73
N ASN A 131 9.07 -5.03 -5.92
CA ASN A 131 8.40 -4.89 -7.21
C ASN A 131 8.04 -6.27 -7.80
N CYS A 132 7.41 -7.13 -7.00
CA CYS A 132 7.03 -8.49 -7.37
C CYS A 132 5.60 -8.77 -6.86
N GLY A 133 4.74 -9.37 -7.67
CA GLY A 133 3.38 -9.79 -7.30
C GLY A 133 3.34 -11.04 -6.41
N SER A 134 4.24 -11.12 -5.42
CA SER A 134 4.42 -12.28 -4.54
C SER A 134 3.66 -12.18 -3.22
N CYS A 135 2.67 -11.29 -3.09
CA CYS A 135 1.88 -11.14 -1.85
C CYS A 135 1.28 -12.47 -1.36
N TYR A 136 0.91 -13.38 -2.26
CA TYR A 136 0.44 -14.73 -1.94
C TYR A 136 1.46 -15.52 -1.11
N ALA A 137 2.75 -15.46 -1.46
CA ALA A 137 3.83 -16.13 -0.74
C ALA A 137 4.01 -15.56 0.68
N PHE A 138 3.88 -14.23 0.84
CA PHE A 138 3.91 -13.59 2.15
C PHE A 138 2.71 -13.98 3.00
N SER A 139 1.52 -14.08 2.40
CA SER A 139 0.30 -14.52 3.08
C SER A 139 0.43 -15.97 3.58
N ALA A 140 0.84 -16.88 2.70
CA ALA A 140 1.00 -18.30 3.02
C ALA A 140 2.07 -18.51 4.11
N ILE A 141 3.25 -17.91 3.94
CA ILE A 141 4.34 -18.06 4.91
C ILE A 141 3.98 -17.44 6.25
N GLY A 142 3.36 -16.25 6.29
CA GLY A 142 2.93 -15.64 7.55
C GLY A 142 1.97 -16.53 8.35
N ALA A 143 1.03 -17.19 7.67
CA ALA A 143 0.14 -18.15 8.30
C ALA A 143 0.90 -19.38 8.84
N ILE A 144 1.85 -19.94 8.08
CA ILE A 144 2.68 -21.08 8.51
C ILE A 144 3.57 -20.71 9.70
N GLU A 145 4.25 -19.57 9.65
CA GLU A 145 5.09 -19.03 10.73
C GLU A 145 4.26 -18.87 12.01
N SER A 146 3.06 -18.29 11.91
CA SER A 146 2.16 -18.13 13.06
C SER A 146 1.66 -19.46 13.63
N GLN A 147 1.22 -20.39 12.78
CA GLN A 147 0.77 -21.70 13.25
C GLN A 147 1.90 -22.48 13.94
N PHE A 148 3.11 -22.43 13.37
CA PHE A 148 4.28 -23.06 13.97
C PHE A 148 4.60 -22.44 15.34
N ALA A 149 4.53 -21.10 15.46
CA ALA A 149 4.76 -20.40 16.72
C ALA A 149 3.69 -20.71 17.78
N ILE A 150 2.42 -20.83 17.39
CA ILE A 150 1.32 -21.21 18.29
C ILE A 150 1.57 -22.61 18.87
N GLN A 151 2.03 -23.56 18.06
CA GLN A 151 2.21 -24.95 18.49
C GLN A 151 3.50 -25.18 19.27
N THR A 152 4.58 -24.50 18.89
CA THR A 152 5.94 -24.80 19.38
C THR A 152 6.52 -23.74 20.30
N GLY A 153 5.94 -22.54 20.33
CA GLY A 153 6.51 -21.37 20.99
C GLY A 153 7.73 -20.76 20.26
N ILE A 154 8.09 -21.26 19.08
CA ILE A 154 9.20 -20.77 18.27
C ILE A 154 8.63 -20.05 17.04
N LEU A 155 9.03 -18.80 16.81
CA LEU A 155 8.64 -18.07 15.60
C LEU A 155 9.76 -18.13 14.55
N PRO A 156 9.67 -19.05 13.55
CA PRO A 156 10.67 -19.14 12.51
C PRO A 156 10.55 -17.97 11.53
N SER A 157 11.65 -17.67 10.86
CA SER A 157 11.65 -16.84 9.65
C SER A 157 11.85 -17.79 8.46
N LEU A 158 10.78 -17.98 7.67
CA LEU A 158 10.73 -18.89 6.54
C LEU A 158 10.89 -18.15 5.21
N SER A 159 11.31 -18.89 4.18
CA SER A 159 11.64 -18.33 2.87
C SER A 159 10.38 -18.09 2.03
N LYS A 160 9.99 -16.82 1.87
CA LYS A 160 8.97 -16.42 0.89
C LYS A 160 9.45 -16.68 -0.54
N GLN A 161 10.77 -16.61 -0.77
CA GLN A 161 11.39 -16.83 -2.08
C GLN A 161 11.27 -18.29 -2.53
N GLU A 162 11.31 -19.26 -1.60
CA GLU A 162 11.11 -20.66 -1.93
C GLU A 162 9.73 -20.92 -2.54
N ILE A 163 8.67 -20.29 -1.98
CA ILE A 163 7.33 -20.34 -2.58
C ILE A 163 7.32 -19.67 -3.95
N VAL A 164 8.02 -18.55 -4.14
CA VAL A 164 8.10 -17.86 -5.44
C VAL A 164 8.78 -18.73 -6.50
N ASP A 165 9.86 -19.44 -6.15
CA ASP A 165 10.69 -20.17 -7.10
C ASP A 165 10.16 -21.58 -7.39
N CYS A 166 9.63 -22.26 -6.37
CA CYS A 166 9.41 -23.70 -6.40
C CYS A 166 7.94 -24.12 -6.54
N SER A 167 6.97 -23.22 -6.29
CA SER A 167 5.54 -23.62 -6.24
C SER A 167 4.80 -23.61 -7.59
N ARG A 168 5.53 -23.55 -8.71
CA ARG A 168 4.92 -23.50 -10.06
C ARG A 168 4.10 -24.74 -10.39
N GLU A 169 4.54 -25.92 -9.94
CA GLU A 169 3.84 -27.19 -10.14
C GLU A 169 2.47 -27.21 -9.42
N TYR A 170 2.28 -26.35 -8.41
CA TYR A 170 1.02 -26.18 -7.68
C TYR A 170 0.16 -25.04 -8.23
N GLY A 171 0.51 -24.48 -9.40
CA GLY A 171 -0.31 -23.47 -10.09
C GLY A 171 0.00 -22.02 -9.73
N ASN A 172 1.13 -21.75 -9.08
CA ASN A 172 1.62 -20.40 -8.82
C ASN A 172 2.53 -19.89 -9.94
N TYR A 173 2.58 -18.57 -10.11
CA TYR A 173 3.27 -17.91 -11.23
C TYR A 173 4.33 -16.92 -10.76
N ALA A 174 5.03 -17.23 -9.67
CA ALA A 174 6.09 -16.38 -9.11
C ALA A 174 5.60 -14.92 -8.94
N CYS A 175 6.31 -13.93 -9.49
CA CYS A 175 5.91 -12.52 -9.41
C CYS A 175 4.64 -12.15 -10.20
N PHE A 176 4.03 -13.08 -10.94
CA PHE A 176 2.76 -12.86 -11.67
C PHE A 176 1.52 -13.27 -10.86
N GLY A 177 1.71 -13.74 -9.63
CA GLY A 177 0.65 -14.07 -8.69
C GLY A 177 0.58 -15.56 -8.36
N GLY A 178 -0.25 -15.88 -7.37
CA GLY A 178 -0.45 -17.23 -6.84
C GLY A 178 -1.50 -17.24 -5.73
N TYR A 179 -1.66 -18.38 -5.08
CA TYR A 179 -2.55 -18.62 -3.95
C TYR A 179 -1.83 -19.37 -2.84
#